data_AF-A0A2M8FAC3-F1
#
_entry.id   AF-A0A2M8FAC3-F1
#
_cell.length_a   1.000
_cell.length_b   1.000
_cell.length_c   1.000
_cell.angle_alpha   90.00
_cell.angle_beta   90.00
_cell.angle_gamma   90.00
#
_symmetry.space_group_name_H-M   'P 1'
#
loop_
_entity.id
_entity.type
_entity.pdbx_description
1 polymer ?
#
loop_
_entity_poly.entity_id
_entity_poly.type
_entity_poly.pdbx_seq_one_letter_code
_entity_poly.pdbx_strand_id
1 'polypeptide(L)'
;MIRFIVFHLRAVLTTIIAGVLFESIVRMPVPGYMRWFVLMTFVVFMSAMVLLVRRYVRIRLALWDMALLALAYMSTFLLMILTEWRTVIVLLEVLGALTVGMLVNILLSNTDTTPVYIKKAYRRMRGMAWVFVAAAMFITAYAVSFFFEQIPLAVLFLFVGATTSLCSYAIWRMYFQVPLQRFTIWLLIIAVMSMEVFWVIHLLPFGYMVLGFFAAWLWYLLLLLIRFHISAEGIRWKEQRRFLLSNAVVFIALLFVIRWI
;
A
#
# COMPACT_ATOMS: atom_id res chain seq x y z
N MET A 1 -15.65 6.10 -28.68
CA MET A 1 -14.71 4.95 -28.71
C MET A 1 -13.23 5.33 -28.73
N ILE A 2 -12.77 6.24 -29.61
CA ILE A 2 -11.32 6.54 -29.76
C ILE A 2 -10.66 6.99 -28.44
N ARG A 3 -11.29 7.88 -27.67
CA ARG A 3 -10.75 8.33 -26.37
C ARG A 3 -10.60 7.18 -25.36
N PHE A 4 -11.52 6.22 -25.36
CA PHE A 4 -11.49 5.05 -24.47
C PHE A 4 -10.31 4.13 -24.78
N ILE A 5 -10.08 3.83 -26.06
CA ILE A 5 -8.93 3.04 -26.53
C ILE A 5 -7.61 3.73 -26.15
N VAL A 6 -7.54 5.05 -26.33
CA VAL A 6 -6.35 5.84 -25.99
C VAL A 6 -6.04 5.82 -24.50
N PHE A 7 -7.04 5.78 -23.61
CA PHE A 7 -6.80 5.68 -22.16
C PHE A 7 -6.19 4.33 -21.76
N HIS A 8 -6.75 3.23 -22.27
CA HIS A 8 -6.23 1.89 -21.97
C HIS A 8 -4.85 1.65 -22.56
N LEU A 9 -4.59 2.15 -23.78
CA LEU A 9 -3.28 2.04 -24.40
C LEU A 9 -2.19 2.76 -23.59
N ARG A 10 -2.53 3.89 -22.96
CA ARG A 10 -1.60 4.59 -22.05
C ARG A 10 -1.35 3.81 -20.78
N ALA A 11 -2.37 3.19 -20.19
CA ALA A 11 -2.21 2.34 -19.02
C ALA A 11 -1.28 1.15 -19.32
N VAL A 12 -1.45 0.52 -20.48
CA VAL A 12 -0.55 -0.54 -20.96
C VAL A 12 0.86 -0.01 -21.15
N LEU A 13 1.03 1.15 -21.79
CA LEU A 13 2.34 1.78 -21.95
C LEU A 13 3.00 2.06 -20.59
N THR A 14 2.27 2.59 -19.62
CA THR A 14 2.79 2.84 -18.27
C THR A 14 3.12 1.56 -17.52
N THR A 15 2.39 0.47 -17.77
CA THR A 15 2.71 -0.86 -17.24
C THR A 15 4.07 -1.32 -17.77
N ILE A 16 4.27 -1.23 -19.09
CA ILE A 16 5.53 -1.62 -19.74
C ILE A 16 6.68 -0.74 -19.23
N ILE A 17 6.50 0.58 -19.17
CA ILE A 17 7.52 1.50 -18.65
C ILE A 17 7.85 1.17 -17.19
N ALA A 18 6.85 0.94 -16.32
CA ALA A 18 7.08 0.57 -14.94
C ALA A 18 7.83 -0.76 -14.82
N GLY A 19 7.46 -1.76 -15.63
CA GLY A 19 8.16 -3.05 -15.68
C GLY A 19 9.62 -2.92 -16.09
N VAL A 20 9.90 -2.15 -17.16
CA VAL A 20 11.27 -1.88 -17.61
C VAL A 20 12.07 -1.13 -16.54
N LEU A 21 11.46 -0.17 -15.85
CA LEU A 21 12.12 0.54 -14.75
C LEU A 21 12.45 -0.42 -13.59
N PHE A 22 11.51 -1.27 -13.17
CA PHE A 22 11.76 -2.26 -12.12
C PHE A 22 12.86 -3.26 -12.53
N GLU A 23 12.79 -3.78 -13.74
CA GLU A 23 13.81 -4.70 -14.27
C GLU A 23 15.19 -4.03 -14.36
N SER A 24 15.25 -2.76 -14.78
CA SER A 24 16.50 -2.00 -14.84
C SER A 24 17.17 -1.84 -13.49
N ILE A 25 16.38 -1.66 -12.42
CA ILE A 25 16.85 -1.56 -11.05
C ILE A 25 17.47 -2.89 -10.60
N VAL A 26 16.81 -4.00 -10.89
CA VAL A 26 17.25 -5.32 -10.45
C VAL A 26 18.49 -5.79 -11.24
N ARG A 27 18.61 -5.41 -12.52
CA ARG A 27 19.72 -5.83 -13.39
C ARG A 27 20.99 -4.99 -13.24
N MET A 28 20.97 -3.81 -12.61
CA MET A 28 22.15 -2.96 -12.44
C MET A 28 22.86 -3.23 -11.09
N PRO A 29 23.96 -4.00 -11.06
CA PRO A 29 24.57 -4.46 -9.82
C PRO A 29 25.77 -3.61 -9.40
N VAL A 30 25.88 -2.35 -9.85
CA VAL A 30 27.05 -1.51 -9.53
C VAL A 30 26.82 -0.79 -8.18
N PRO A 31 27.52 -1.19 -7.09
CA PRO A 31 27.16 -0.80 -5.72
C PRO A 31 27.21 0.72 -5.45
N GLY A 32 28.04 1.47 -6.18
CA GLY A 32 28.17 2.92 -6.05
C GLY A 32 27.10 3.73 -6.79
N TYR A 33 26.60 3.23 -7.92
CA TYR A 33 25.62 3.94 -8.76
C TYR A 33 24.17 3.56 -8.44
N MET A 34 23.96 2.44 -7.74
CA MET A 34 22.63 1.93 -7.41
C MET A 34 21.78 2.94 -6.61
N ARG A 35 22.37 3.65 -5.64
CA ARG A 35 21.64 4.64 -4.80
C ARG A 35 21.08 5.79 -5.64
N TRP A 36 21.89 6.34 -6.54
CA TRP A 36 21.49 7.46 -7.39
C TRP A 36 20.56 7.03 -8.51
N PHE A 37 20.80 5.86 -9.09
CA PHE A 37 19.96 5.33 -10.16
C PHE A 37 18.52 5.12 -9.70
N VAL A 38 18.31 4.56 -8.50
CA VAL A 38 16.98 4.39 -7.90
C VAL A 38 16.25 5.73 -7.73
N LEU A 39 16.94 6.71 -7.15
CA LEU A 39 16.36 8.04 -6.98
C LEU A 39 16.01 8.68 -8.33
N MET A 40 16.88 8.50 -9.34
CA MET A 40 16.62 8.97 -10.69
C MET A 40 15.43 8.27 -11.34
N THR A 41 15.29 6.94 -11.26
CA THR A 41 14.13 6.24 -11.83
C THR A 41 12.83 6.70 -11.18
N PHE A 42 12.82 6.89 -9.85
CA PHE A 42 11.68 7.44 -9.14
C PHE A 42 11.34 8.87 -9.59
N VAL A 43 12.33 9.76 -9.67
CA VAL A 43 12.14 11.15 -10.10
C VAL A 43 11.65 11.23 -11.55
N VAL A 44 12.24 10.44 -12.45
CA VAL A 44 11.83 10.36 -13.86
C VAL A 44 10.39 9.85 -13.98
N PHE A 45 10.07 8.76 -13.27
CA PHE A 45 8.72 8.20 -13.25
C PHE A 45 7.70 9.22 -12.74
N MET A 46 7.95 9.84 -11.58
CA MET A 46 7.06 10.84 -10.99
C MET A 46 6.92 12.08 -11.88
N SER A 47 8.01 12.55 -12.49
CA SER A 47 7.98 13.69 -13.41
C SER A 47 7.11 13.39 -14.64
N ALA A 48 7.27 12.19 -15.23
CA ALA A 48 6.44 11.74 -16.34
C ALA A 48 4.95 11.66 -15.95
N MET A 49 4.65 11.17 -14.74
CA MET A 49 3.28 11.09 -14.23
C MET A 49 2.67 12.47 -13.99
N VAL A 50 3.42 13.41 -13.41
CA VAL A 50 2.95 14.79 -13.19
C VAL A 50 2.66 15.47 -14.53
N LEU A 51 3.51 15.30 -15.54
CA LEU A 51 3.28 15.84 -16.88
C LEU A 51 2.03 15.24 -17.54
N LEU A 52 1.84 13.92 -17.45
CA LEU A 52 0.65 13.24 -17.94
C LEU A 52 -0.61 13.75 -17.26
N VAL A 53 -0.60 13.86 -15.93
CA VAL A 53 -1.76 14.31 -15.18
C VAL A 53 -2.08 15.77 -15.47
N ARG A 54 -1.08 16.66 -15.48
CA ARG A 54 -1.27 18.09 -15.81
C ARG A 54 -1.96 18.28 -17.15
N ARG A 55 -1.71 17.40 -18.12
CA ARG A 55 -2.32 17.45 -19.45
C ARG A 55 -3.79 17.01 -19.49
N TYR A 56 -4.22 16.10 -18.61
CA TYR A 56 -5.51 15.42 -18.73
C TYR A 56 -6.47 15.60 -17.53
N VAL A 57 -5.95 15.85 -16.33
CA VAL A 57 -6.74 15.95 -15.10
C VAL A 57 -6.28 17.15 -14.28
N ARG A 58 -7.20 17.85 -13.62
CA ARG A 58 -6.85 18.94 -12.70
C ARG A 58 -6.06 18.37 -11.52
N ILE A 59 -4.80 18.80 -11.37
CA ILE A 59 -3.85 18.29 -10.36
C ILE A 59 -4.45 18.26 -8.94
N ARG A 60 -5.19 19.30 -8.52
CA ARG A 60 -5.80 19.38 -7.18
C ARG A 60 -6.76 18.22 -6.88
N LEU A 61 -7.47 17.70 -7.89
CA LEU A 61 -8.40 16.58 -7.74
C LEU A 61 -7.68 15.22 -7.70
N ALA A 62 -6.45 15.16 -8.21
CA ALA A 62 -5.68 13.93 -8.39
C ALA A 62 -4.60 13.68 -7.31
N LEU A 63 -4.40 14.61 -6.36
CA LEU A 63 -3.28 14.55 -5.40
C LEU A 63 -3.18 13.22 -4.64
N TRP A 64 -4.31 12.66 -4.22
CA TRP A 64 -4.33 11.40 -3.44
C TRP A 64 -4.09 10.17 -4.30
N ASP A 65 -4.55 10.18 -5.54
CA ASP A 65 -4.28 9.11 -6.50
C ASP A 65 -2.80 9.17 -6.95
N MET A 66 -2.21 10.37 -7.08
CA MET A 66 -0.76 10.54 -7.29
C MET A 66 0.05 10.05 -6.09
N ALA A 67 -0.35 10.39 -4.87
CA ALA A 67 0.32 9.94 -3.66
C ALA A 67 0.27 8.42 -3.54
N LEU A 68 -0.88 7.80 -3.82
CA LEU A 68 -1.02 6.34 -3.88
C LEU A 68 -0.08 5.73 -4.92
N LEU A 69 0.00 6.31 -6.12
CA LEU A 69 0.87 5.82 -7.18
C LEU A 69 2.36 5.89 -6.80
N ALA A 70 2.78 7.02 -6.22
CA ALA A 70 4.14 7.21 -5.72
C ALA A 70 4.49 6.20 -4.61
N LEU A 71 3.59 6.05 -3.63
CA LEU A 71 3.78 5.14 -2.50
C LEU A 71 3.72 3.68 -2.93
N ALA A 72 2.85 3.30 -3.87
CA ALA A 72 2.80 1.95 -4.43
C ALA A 72 4.10 1.61 -5.17
N TYR A 73 4.63 2.52 -5.99
CA TYR A 73 5.92 2.34 -6.64
C TYR A 73 7.05 2.16 -5.62
N MET A 74 7.12 3.06 -4.61
CA MET A 74 8.11 2.99 -3.53
C MET A 74 8.00 1.69 -2.74
N SER A 75 6.77 1.26 -2.43
CA SER A 75 6.48 0.03 -1.67
C SER A 75 6.96 -1.22 -2.41
N THR A 76 6.63 -1.35 -3.70
CA THR A 76 7.11 -2.45 -4.54
C THR A 76 8.63 -2.46 -4.58
N PHE A 77 9.23 -1.29 -4.77
CA PHE A 77 10.68 -1.15 -4.81
C PHE A 77 11.35 -1.60 -3.51
N LEU A 78 10.86 -1.16 -2.36
CA LEU A 78 11.37 -1.58 -1.04
C LEU A 78 11.28 -3.09 -0.87
N LEU A 79 10.14 -3.70 -1.25
CA LEU A 79 9.98 -5.16 -1.19
C LEU A 79 10.97 -5.89 -2.11
N MET A 80 11.24 -5.37 -3.31
CA MET A 80 12.20 -5.99 -4.22
C MET A 80 13.62 -5.98 -3.67
N ILE A 81 14.06 -4.91 -3.00
CA ILE A 81 15.39 -4.87 -2.37
C ILE A 81 15.50 -5.88 -1.23
N LEU A 82 14.43 -6.04 -0.46
CA LEU A 82 14.40 -6.92 0.71
C LEU A 82 14.21 -8.41 0.36
N THR A 83 14.02 -8.74 -0.91
CA THR A 83 13.73 -10.10 -1.35
C THR A 83 14.94 -10.67 -2.09
N GLU A 84 15.45 -11.80 -1.63
CA GLU A 84 16.61 -12.46 -2.26
C GLU A 84 16.20 -13.41 -3.40
N TRP A 85 15.00 -13.99 -3.31
CA TRP A 85 14.55 -15.02 -4.23
C TRP A 85 14.15 -14.45 -5.58
N ARG A 86 14.90 -14.78 -6.64
CA ARG A 86 14.69 -14.25 -8.00
C ARG A 86 13.26 -14.43 -8.49
N THR A 87 12.64 -15.59 -8.23
CA THR A 87 11.26 -15.87 -8.65
C THR A 87 10.26 -14.89 -8.01
N VAL A 88 10.47 -14.55 -6.74
CA VAL A 88 9.62 -13.60 -6.01
C VAL A 88 9.87 -12.17 -6.50
N ILE A 89 11.12 -11.81 -6.81
CA ILE A 89 11.45 -10.50 -7.40
C ILE A 89 10.73 -10.33 -8.74
N VAL A 90 10.82 -11.30 -9.66
CA VAL A 90 10.13 -11.24 -10.96
C VAL A 90 8.61 -11.15 -10.78
N LEU A 91 8.06 -11.89 -9.81
CA LEU A 91 6.64 -11.80 -9.47
C LEU A 91 6.26 -10.39 -8.99
N LEU A 92 7.07 -9.77 -8.12
CA LEU A 92 6.88 -8.41 -7.64
C LEU A 92 7.04 -7.36 -8.75
N GLU A 93 7.98 -7.54 -9.69
CA GLU A 93 8.14 -6.69 -10.86
C GLU A 93 6.86 -6.68 -11.71
N VAL A 94 6.35 -7.86 -12.05
CA VAL A 94 5.15 -8.02 -12.89
C VAL A 94 3.90 -7.48 -12.18
N LEU A 95 3.65 -7.91 -10.94
CA LEU A 95 2.50 -7.44 -10.17
C LEU A 95 2.60 -5.95 -9.84
N GLY A 96 3.80 -5.46 -9.53
CA GLY A 96 4.08 -4.04 -9.33
C GLY A 96 3.78 -3.21 -10.57
N ALA A 97 4.26 -3.65 -11.74
CA ALA A 97 3.98 -2.98 -13.01
C ALA A 97 2.49 -2.95 -13.31
N LEU A 98 1.78 -4.07 -13.11
CA LEU A 98 0.33 -4.17 -13.31
C LEU A 98 -0.44 -3.26 -12.35
N THR A 99 -0.08 -3.21 -11.07
CA THR A 99 -0.71 -2.31 -10.09
C THR A 99 -0.50 -0.86 -10.46
N VAL A 100 0.71 -0.46 -10.86
CA VAL A 100 1.00 0.91 -11.32
C VAL A 100 0.17 1.26 -12.55
N GLY A 101 0.19 0.42 -13.58
CA GLY A 101 -0.58 0.67 -14.81
C GLY A 101 -2.08 0.73 -14.58
N MET A 102 -2.60 -0.11 -13.69
CA MET A 102 -3.98 -0.07 -13.24
C MET A 102 -4.32 1.23 -12.51
N LEU A 103 -3.45 1.71 -11.62
CA LEU A 103 -3.65 2.98 -10.91
C LEU A 103 -3.63 4.16 -11.88
N VAL A 104 -2.74 4.18 -12.87
CA VAL A 104 -2.74 5.17 -13.96
C VAL A 104 -4.07 5.11 -14.72
N ASN A 105 -4.55 3.91 -15.06
CA ASN A 105 -5.82 3.75 -15.75
C ASN A 105 -6.98 4.33 -14.93
N ILE A 106 -7.04 4.03 -13.63
CA ILE A 106 -8.07 4.56 -12.73
C ILE A 106 -7.97 6.09 -12.67
N LEU A 107 -6.77 6.63 -12.52
CA LEU A 107 -6.53 8.07 -12.44
C LEU A 107 -7.01 8.82 -13.70
N LEU A 108 -6.71 8.29 -14.88
CA LEU A 108 -7.08 8.92 -16.14
C LEU A 108 -8.55 8.69 -16.52
N SER A 109 -9.14 7.58 -16.09
CA SER A 109 -10.53 7.24 -16.42
C SER A 109 -11.55 7.79 -15.44
N ASN A 110 -11.15 8.30 -14.27
CA ASN A 110 -12.07 8.82 -13.25
C ASN A 110 -12.64 10.21 -13.61
N THR A 111 -13.48 10.25 -14.65
CA THR A 111 -14.23 11.43 -15.11
C THR A 111 -15.69 11.35 -14.66
N ASP A 112 -16.40 12.49 -14.65
CA ASP A 112 -17.81 12.58 -14.23
C ASP A 112 -18.74 11.62 -14.99
N THR A 113 -18.39 11.33 -16.25
CA THR A 113 -19.08 10.43 -17.17
C THR A 113 -18.92 8.94 -16.88
N THR A 114 -18.12 8.54 -15.88
CA THR A 114 -17.94 7.11 -15.57
C THR A 114 -19.19 6.50 -14.90
N PRO A 115 -19.63 5.30 -15.36
CA PRO A 115 -20.74 4.60 -14.74
C PRO A 115 -20.51 4.29 -13.26
N VAL A 116 -21.59 4.36 -12.47
CA VAL A 116 -21.54 4.17 -11.01
C VAL A 116 -20.99 2.80 -10.60
N TYR A 117 -21.29 1.74 -11.36
CA TYR A 117 -20.78 0.39 -11.08
C TYR A 117 -19.25 0.30 -11.22
N ILE A 118 -18.66 1.03 -12.17
CA ILE A 118 -17.20 1.10 -12.36
C ILE A 118 -16.55 1.86 -11.21
N LYS A 119 -17.16 2.97 -10.76
CA LYS A 119 -16.66 3.76 -9.62
C LYS A 119 -16.55 2.90 -8.34
N LYS A 120 -17.47 1.97 -8.12
CA LYS A 120 -17.41 1.03 -6.97
C LYS A 120 -16.21 0.09 -7.07
N ALA A 121 -15.93 -0.46 -8.26
CA ALA A 121 -14.77 -1.31 -8.49
C ALA A 121 -13.46 -0.54 -8.30
N TYR A 122 -13.34 0.66 -8.90
CA TYR A 122 -12.16 1.52 -8.79
C TYR A 122 -11.83 1.88 -7.34
N ARG A 123 -12.85 2.14 -6.51
CA ARG A 123 -12.66 2.37 -5.07
C ARG A 123 -12.10 1.14 -4.36
N ARG A 124 -12.58 -0.07 -4.67
CA ARG A 124 -12.07 -1.31 -4.07
C ARG A 124 -10.61 -1.54 -4.46
N MET A 125 -10.28 -1.30 -5.72
CA MET A 125 -8.94 -1.48 -6.26
C MET A 125 -7.95 -0.48 -5.65
N ARG A 126 -8.33 0.80 -5.51
CA ARG A 126 -7.53 1.78 -4.75
C ARG A 126 -7.39 1.42 -3.27
N GLY A 127 -8.46 0.92 -2.65
CA GLY A 127 -8.41 0.43 -1.27
C GLY A 127 -7.39 -0.69 -1.09
N MET A 128 -7.37 -1.67 -2.00
CA MET A 128 -6.38 -2.77 -1.96
C MET A 128 -4.96 -2.29 -2.24
N ALA A 129 -4.76 -1.30 -3.10
CA ALA A 129 -3.44 -0.70 -3.31
C ALA A 129 -2.92 0.01 -2.05
N TRP A 130 -3.77 0.70 -1.29
CA TRP A 130 -3.38 1.27 0.01
C TRP A 130 -3.06 0.20 1.06
N VAL A 131 -3.79 -0.92 1.06
CA VAL A 131 -3.49 -2.07 1.92
C VAL A 131 -2.14 -2.68 1.55
N PHE A 132 -1.84 -2.82 0.25
CA PHE A 132 -0.54 -3.28 -0.22
C PHE A 132 0.59 -2.34 0.23
N VAL A 133 0.41 -1.02 0.10
CA VAL A 133 1.37 -0.02 0.60
C VAL A 133 1.62 -0.19 2.10
N ALA A 134 0.56 -0.29 2.91
CA ALA A 134 0.71 -0.47 4.35
C ALA A 134 1.45 -1.78 4.68
N ALA A 135 1.10 -2.89 4.02
CA ALA A 135 1.76 -4.17 4.22
C ALA A 135 3.25 -4.13 3.86
N ALA A 136 3.60 -3.53 2.72
CA ALA A 136 4.98 -3.37 2.30
C ALA A 136 5.79 -2.50 3.28
N MET A 137 5.19 -1.44 3.82
CA MET A 137 5.83 -0.58 4.81
C MET A 137 6.04 -1.30 6.15
N PHE A 138 5.10 -2.13 6.59
CA PHE A 138 5.29 -3.00 7.76
C PHE A 138 6.46 -3.97 7.56
N ILE A 139 6.48 -4.70 6.43
CA ILE A 139 7.56 -5.63 6.10
C ILE A 139 8.90 -4.90 6.06
N THR A 140 8.93 -3.71 5.48
CA THR A 140 10.14 -2.88 5.42
C THR A 140 10.58 -2.45 6.81
N ALA A 141 9.67 -1.99 7.67
CA ALA A 141 10.01 -1.58 9.04
C ALA A 141 10.61 -2.73 9.86
N TYR A 142 10.05 -3.95 9.74
CA TYR A 142 10.65 -5.13 10.39
C TYR A 142 12.01 -5.48 9.80
N ALA A 143 12.14 -5.49 8.47
CA ALA A 143 13.42 -5.78 7.84
C ALA A 143 14.49 -4.78 8.29
N VAL A 144 14.14 -3.48 8.35
CA VAL A 144 15.05 -2.45 8.83
C VAL A 144 15.44 -2.70 10.30
N SER A 145 14.49 -3.10 11.16
CA SER A 145 14.80 -3.43 12.56
C SER A 145 15.77 -4.59 12.72
N PHE A 146 15.74 -5.59 11.83
CA PHE A 146 16.65 -6.75 11.90
C PHE A 146 18.01 -6.48 11.26
N PHE A 147 18.05 -5.77 10.13
CA PHE A 147 19.30 -5.56 9.38
C PHE A 147 20.08 -4.32 9.81
N PHE A 148 19.44 -3.34 10.46
CA PHE A 148 20.05 -2.06 10.82
C PHE A 148 19.86 -1.74 12.31
N GLU A 149 20.65 -2.37 13.16
CA GLU A 149 20.67 -2.13 14.62
C GLU A 149 20.94 -0.66 15.00
N GLN A 150 21.59 0.10 14.11
CA GLN A 150 21.89 1.52 14.30
C GLN A 150 20.65 2.40 14.32
N ILE A 151 19.53 1.95 13.74
CA ILE A 151 18.29 2.73 13.67
C ILE A 151 17.49 2.48 14.94
N PRO A 152 17.22 3.52 15.77
CA PRO A 152 16.47 3.32 17.00
C PRO A 152 15.06 2.80 16.72
N LEU A 153 14.63 1.79 17.47
CA LEU A 153 13.29 1.21 17.35
C LEU A 153 12.17 2.26 17.53
N ALA A 154 12.41 3.28 18.37
CA ALA A 154 11.51 4.42 18.54
C ALA A 154 11.18 5.15 17.23
N VAL A 155 12.17 5.28 16.33
CA VAL A 155 11.96 5.91 15.01
C VAL A 155 11.09 5.02 14.13
N LEU A 156 11.29 3.70 14.18
CA LEU A 156 10.48 2.74 13.43
C LEU A 156 9.04 2.69 13.94
N PHE A 157 8.80 2.82 15.25
CA PHE A 157 7.45 2.97 15.81
C PHE A 157 6.72 4.18 15.26
N LEU A 158 7.35 5.35 15.33
CA LEU A 158 6.76 6.58 14.83
C LEU A 158 6.48 6.49 13.33
N PHE A 159 7.40 5.87 12.57
CA PHE A 159 7.22 5.62 11.15
C PHE A 159 6.01 4.71 10.86
N VAL A 160 5.88 3.58 11.56
CA VAL A 160 4.77 2.64 11.40
C VAL A 160 3.44 3.31 11.76
N GLY A 161 3.35 4.00 12.90
CA GLY A 161 2.12 4.70 13.28
C GLY A 161 1.73 5.81 12.30
N ALA A 162 2.69 6.59 11.82
CA ALA A 162 2.44 7.64 10.83
C ALA A 162 1.96 7.05 9.48
N THR A 163 2.66 6.04 8.95
CA THR A 163 2.31 5.43 7.66
C THR A 163 0.96 4.72 7.70
N THR A 164 0.67 3.97 8.76
CA THR A 164 -0.61 3.27 8.93
C THR A 164 -1.79 4.21 9.13
N SER A 165 -1.61 5.29 9.90
CA SER A 165 -2.61 6.36 10.03
C SER A 165 -2.90 7.04 8.68
N LEU A 166 -1.85 7.33 7.90
CA LEU A 166 -1.99 7.95 6.58
C LEU A 166 -2.73 7.04 5.60
N CYS A 167 -2.38 5.75 5.57
CA CYS A 167 -3.09 4.76 4.77
C CYS A 167 -4.56 4.63 5.20
N SER A 168 -4.82 4.62 6.51
CA SER A 168 -6.17 4.52 7.07
C SER A 168 -7.03 5.72 6.69
N TYR A 169 -6.49 6.93 6.85
CA TYR A 169 -7.14 8.16 6.41
C TYR A 169 -7.44 8.13 4.91
N ALA A 170 -6.46 7.71 4.10
CA ALA A 170 -6.60 7.63 2.65
C ALA A 170 -7.66 6.61 2.22
N ILE A 171 -7.89 5.56 3.00
CA ILE A 171 -8.99 4.61 2.78
C ILE A 171 -10.32 5.21 3.23
N TRP A 172 -10.42 5.77 4.43
CA TRP A 172 -11.68 6.28 4.98
C TRP A 172 -12.26 7.44 4.18
N ARG A 173 -11.43 8.35 3.66
CA ARG A 173 -11.88 9.45 2.78
C ARG A 173 -12.61 8.98 1.52
N MET A 174 -12.39 7.73 1.09
CA MET A 174 -13.09 7.16 -0.08
C MET A 174 -14.53 6.71 0.25
N TYR A 175 -14.84 6.56 1.54
CA TYR A 175 -16.14 6.14 2.05
C TYR A 175 -16.92 7.27 2.70
N PHE A 176 -16.22 8.23 3.30
CA PHE A 176 -16.83 9.27 4.12
C PHE A 176 -16.38 10.66 3.63
N GLN A 177 -17.34 11.55 3.38
CA GLN A 177 -17.09 12.96 3.05
C GLN A 177 -17.15 13.82 4.32
N VAL A 178 -16.22 13.57 5.23
CA VAL A 178 -16.19 14.20 6.56
C VAL A 178 -14.87 14.97 6.72
N PRO A 179 -14.86 16.15 7.36
CA PRO A 179 -13.61 16.88 7.59
C PRO A 179 -12.62 16.07 8.45
N LEU A 180 -11.33 16.27 8.20
CA LEU A 180 -10.21 15.59 8.86
C LEU A 180 -10.33 15.63 10.39
N GLN A 181 -10.83 16.73 10.95
CA GLN A 181 -11.00 16.94 12.39
C GLN A 181 -11.83 15.85 13.08
N ARG A 182 -12.80 15.24 12.40
CA ARG A 182 -13.57 14.14 12.98
C ARG A 182 -12.84 12.79 12.93
N PHE A 183 -11.80 12.67 12.10
CA PHE A 183 -10.98 11.48 12.03
C PHE A 183 -9.77 11.51 12.96
N THR A 184 -9.37 12.67 13.50
CA THR A 184 -8.12 12.82 14.26
C THR A 184 -7.99 11.82 15.42
N ILE A 185 -9.05 11.69 16.24
CA ILE A 185 -9.06 10.74 17.37
C ILE A 185 -8.90 9.30 16.86
N TRP A 186 -9.63 8.92 15.81
CA TRP A 186 -9.57 7.59 15.23
C TRP A 186 -8.22 7.28 14.56
N LEU A 187 -7.60 8.29 13.94
CA LEU A 187 -6.26 8.18 13.37
C LEU A 187 -5.20 8.02 14.46
N LEU A 188 -5.34 8.75 15.58
CA LEU A 188 -4.46 8.59 16.74
C LEU A 188 -4.60 7.18 17.34
N ILE A 189 -5.83 6.68 17.50
CA ILE A 189 -6.09 5.32 17.98
C ILE A 189 -5.44 4.30 17.05
N ILE A 190 -5.61 4.42 15.72
CA ILE A 190 -4.96 3.52 14.77
C ILE A 190 -3.44 3.62 14.87
N ALA A 191 -2.87 4.81 14.96
CA ALA A 191 -1.44 4.99 15.03
C ALA A 191 -0.87 4.28 16.26
N VAL A 192 -1.44 4.54 17.45
CA VAL A 192 -1.02 3.92 18.72
C VAL A 192 -1.22 2.41 18.67
N MET A 193 -2.38 1.92 18.25
CA MET A 193 -2.63 0.48 18.15
C MET A 193 -1.69 -0.21 17.16
N SER A 194 -1.33 0.45 16.06
CA SER A 194 -0.37 -0.10 15.09
C SER A 194 1.06 -0.13 15.64
N MET A 195 1.44 0.87 16.44
CA MET A 195 2.73 0.87 17.15
C MET A 195 2.79 -0.27 18.17
N GLU A 196 1.75 -0.46 18.98
CA GLU A 196 1.65 -1.55 19.95
C GLU A 196 1.68 -2.92 19.25
N VAL A 197 0.91 -3.09 18.17
CA VAL A 197 0.93 -4.32 17.36
C VAL A 197 2.33 -4.57 16.80
N PHE A 198 3.03 -3.52 16.33
CA PHE A 198 4.39 -3.65 15.83
C PHE A 198 5.36 -4.12 16.93
N TRP A 199 5.24 -3.58 18.15
CA TRP A 199 6.06 -3.98 19.29
C TRP A 199 5.82 -5.43 19.70
N VAL A 200 4.55 -5.80 19.90
CA VAL A 200 4.19 -7.13 20.39
C VAL A 200 4.58 -8.21 19.39
N ILE A 201 4.35 -7.97 18.10
CA ILE A 201 4.72 -8.92 17.05
C ILE A 201 6.25 -8.99 16.88
N HIS A 202 6.99 -7.91 17.10
CA HIS A 202 8.46 -7.93 17.05
C HIS A 202 9.10 -8.93 18.03
N LEU A 203 8.42 -9.26 19.13
CA LEU A 203 8.88 -10.26 20.10
C LEU A 203 8.72 -11.72 19.61
N LEU A 204 8.01 -11.94 18.51
CA LEU A 204 7.80 -13.27 17.95
C LEU A 204 9.01 -13.69 17.08
N PRO A 205 9.48 -14.94 17.19
CA PRO A 205 10.64 -15.43 16.44
C PRO A 205 10.24 -15.87 15.01
N PHE A 206 9.77 -14.91 14.22
CA PHE A 206 9.46 -15.11 12.80
C PHE A 206 10.25 -14.17 11.91
N GLY A 207 10.40 -14.54 10.64
CA GLY A 207 11.02 -13.67 9.64
C GLY A 207 10.20 -12.40 9.38
N TYR A 208 10.87 -11.31 9.00
CA TYR A 208 10.29 -9.98 8.76
C TYR A 208 9.08 -9.96 7.81
N MET A 209 9.06 -10.82 6.78
CA MET A 209 7.92 -10.92 5.87
C MET A 209 6.65 -11.39 6.59
N VAL A 210 6.79 -12.41 7.44
CA VAL A 210 5.68 -12.96 8.23
C VAL A 210 5.21 -11.94 9.26
N LEU A 211 6.14 -11.33 9.99
CA LEU A 211 5.82 -10.31 10.99
C LEU A 211 5.08 -9.13 10.37
N GLY A 212 5.57 -8.63 9.22
CA GLY A 212 4.94 -7.55 8.49
C GLY A 212 3.55 -7.92 7.98
N PHE A 213 3.38 -9.17 7.50
CA PHE A 213 2.08 -9.68 7.08
C PHE A 213 1.08 -9.77 8.25
N PHE A 214 1.47 -10.29 9.41
CA PHE A 214 0.59 -10.35 10.58
C PHE A 214 0.23 -8.96 11.11
N ALA A 215 1.19 -8.04 11.17
CA ALA A 215 0.93 -6.67 11.59
C ALA A 215 -0.06 -5.99 10.63
N ALA A 216 0.14 -6.13 9.33
CA ALA A 216 -0.77 -5.61 8.31
C ALA A 216 -2.17 -6.24 8.40
N TRP A 217 -2.26 -7.54 8.70
CA TRP A 217 -3.54 -8.23 8.91
C TRP A 217 -4.29 -7.63 10.09
N LEU A 218 -3.67 -7.55 11.27
CA LEU A 218 -4.31 -7.01 12.47
C LEU A 218 -4.70 -5.54 12.27
N TRP A 219 -3.81 -4.74 11.67
CA TRP A 219 -4.12 -3.37 11.27
C TRP A 219 -5.34 -3.29 10.35
N TYR A 220 -5.45 -4.18 9.36
CA TYR A 220 -6.59 -4.21 8.45
C TYR A 220 -7.91 -4.57 9.16
N LEU A 221 -7.88 -5.47 10.14
CA LEU A 221 -9.06 -5.77 10.97
C LEU A 221 -9.47 -4.54 11.80
N LEU A 222 -8.52 -3.85 12.43
CA LEU A 222 -8.78 -2.60 13.15
C LEU A 222 -9.38 -1.52 12.23
N LEU A 223 -8.81 -1.37 11.02
CA LEU A 223 -9.30 -0.46 9.99
C LEU A 223 -10.77 -0.75 9.63
N LEU A 224 -11.14 -2.02 9.47
CA LEU A 224 -12.51 -2.43 9.18
C LEU A 224 -13.47 -2.15 10.34
N LEU A 225 -13.09 -2.47 11.56
CA LEU A 225 -13.92 -2.24 12.76
C LEU A 225 -14.23 -0.76 12.93
N ILE A 226 -13.22 0.11 12.83
CA ILE A 226 -13.41 1.56 12.95
C ILE A 226 -14.25 2.08 11.78
N ARG A 227 -14.01 1.58 10.55
CA ARG A 227 -14.84 1.94 9.39
C ARG A 227 -16.31 1.59 9.60
N PHE A 228 -16.63 0.44 10.19
CA PHE A 228 -18.02 0.07 10.50
C PHE A 228 -18.59 0.91 11.63
N HIS A 229 -17.79 1.25 12.64
CA HIS A 229 -18.21 2.14 13.72
C HIS A 229 -18.60 3.54 13.22
N ILE A 230 -17.85 4.09 12.27
CA ILE A 230 -18.11 5.42 11.68
C ILE A 230 -19.30 5.40 10.70
N SER A 231 -19.69 4.22 10.20
CA SER A 231 -20.84 4.08 9.30
C SER A 231 -22.16 4.34 10.02
N ALA A 232 -23.16 4.87 9.30
CA ALA A 232 -24.49 5.13 9.86
C ALA A 232 -25.20 3.87 10.37
N GLU A 233 -24.89 2.70 9.80
CA GLU A 233 -25.43 1.41 10.24
C GLU A 233 -24.76 0.87 11.52
N GLY A 234 -23.63 1.48 11.92
CA GLY A 234 -22.81 1.01 13.05
C GLY A 234 -22.26 -0.40 12.86
N ILE A 235 -21.86 -1.02 13.97
CA ILE A 235 -21.32 -2.38 13.99
C ILE A 235 -22.47 -3.40 14.14
N ARG A 236 -22.74 -4.16 13.08
CA ARG A 236 -23.69 -5.29 13.09
C ARG A 236 -23.03 -6.55 13.64
N TRP A 237 -22.88 -6.62 14.98
CA TRP A 237 -22.15 -7.68 15.68
C TRP A 237 -22.56 -9.12 15.31
N LYS A 238 -23.85 -9.37 15.07
CA LYS A 238 -24.36 -10.71 14.74
C LYS A 238 -23.77 -11.28 13.45
N GLU A 239 -23.61 -10.44 12.43
CA GLU A 239 -23.04 -10.84 11.13
C GLU A 239 -21.51 -10.83 11.19
N GLN A 240 -20.92 -9.85 11.88
CA GLN A 240 -19.47 -9.67 11.94
C GLN A 240 -18.78 -10.68 12.87
N ARG A 241 -19.47 -11.26 13.85
CA ARG A 241 -18.90 -12.28 14.75
C ARG A 241 -18.34 -13.47 13.97
N ARG A 242 -19.03 -13.94 12.93
CA ARG A 242 -18.55 -15.06 12.10
C ARG A 242 -17.28 -14.70 11.36
N PHE A 243 -17.21 -13.48 10.82
CA PHE A 243 -16.02 -12.96 10.15
C PHE A 243 -14.83 -12.81 11.10
N LEU A 244 -15.03 -12.24 12.29
CA LEU A 244 -13.97 -12.09 13.28
C LEU A 244 -13.49 -13.45 13.79
N LEU A 245 -14.42 -14.38 14.05
CA LEU A 245 -14.07 -15.71 14.52
C LEU A 245 -13.32 -16.52 13.47
N SER A 246 -13.73 -16.45 12.19
CA SER A 246 -12.99 -17.11 11.12
C SER A 246 -11.59 -16.52 10.95
N ASN A 247 -11.44 -15.18 11.01
CA ASN A 247 -10.12 -14.55 10.98
C ASN A 247 -9.25 -14.95 12.18
N ALA A 248 -9.82 -15.00 13.39
CA ALA A 248 -9.09 -15.43 14.58
C ALA A 248 -8.61 -16.88 14.47
N VAL A 249 -9.47 -17.80 14.02
CA VAL A 249 -9.10 -19.21 13.81
C VAL A 249 -7.98 -19.33 12.77
N VAL A 250 -8.11 -18.64 11.64
CA VAL A 250 -7.08 -18.66 10.58
C VAL A 250 -5.77 -18.04 11.08
N PHE A 251 -5.83 -16.93 11.82
CA PHE A 251 -4.66 -16.28 12.39
C PHE A 251 -3.92 -17.21 13.35
N ILE A 252 -4.65 -17.86 14.27
CA ILE A 252 -4.09 -18.84 15.21
C ILE A 252 -3.50 -20.04 14.47
N ALA A 253 -4.21 -20.59 13.49
CA ALA A 253 -3.71 -21.72 12.69
C ALA A 253 -2.38 -21.38 11.99
N LEU A 254 -2.25 -20.16 11.46
CA LEU A 254 -1.01 -19.70 10.81
C LEU A 254 0.17 -19.61 11.78
N LEU A 255 -0.06 -19.25 13.05
CA LEU A 255 1.01 -19.25 14.08
C LEU A 255 1.60 -20.63 14.33
N PHE A 256 0.83 -21.71 14.09
CA PHE A 256 1.31 -23.09 14.21
C PHE A 256 1.98 -23.61 12.94
N VAL A 257 1.56 -23.14 11.76
CA VAL A 257 2.11 -23.58 10.47
C VAL A 257 3.44 -22.89 10.16
N ILE A 258 3.60 -21.63 10.56
CA ILE A 258 4.83 -20.91 10.31
C ILE A 258 5.92 -21.46 11.23
N ARG A 259 7.02 -21.90 10.61
CA ARG A 259 8.19 -22.41 11.32
C ARG A 259 8.82 -21.28 12.12
N TRP A 260 8.98 -21.53 13.40
CA TRP A 260 9.70 -20.68 14.35
C TRP A 260 11.19 -20.69 13.93
N ILE A 261 11.77 -19.51 13.76
CA ILE A 261 13.18 -19.33 13.37
C ILE A 261 14.01 -19.10 14.63
#